data_AF-A0A7L4WG27-F1
#
_entry.id   AF-A0A7L4WG27-F1
#
_cell.length_a   1.000
_cell.length_b   1.000
_cell.length_c   1.000
_cell.angle_alpha   90.00
_cell.angle_beta   90.00
_cell.angle_gamma   90.00
#
_symmetry.space_group_name_H-M   'P 1'
#
loop_
_entity.id
_entity.type
_entity.pdbx_description
1 polymer ?
#
loop_
_entity_poly.entity_id
_entity_poly.type
_entity_poly.pdbx_seq_one_letter_code
_entity_poly.pdbx_strand_id
1 'polypeptide(L)'
;MVEVKKKYGINTFNKAYSVDVEATYGQLTYLETIASERFNYIDTETGAIYDNQDELDKVQPDKNLQKVENTHEISNLYVQAYSEVQKDTMDIAVPLDFDDTKFKMNDIVRLTGKVVARVHPQTKRIEISTPNGRTRQEIVADYYFTVSAEGLEKILADSKPMQSEPQPKPKEENQKK
;
A
#
# COMPACT_ATOMS: atom_id res chain seq x y z
N MET A 1 -24.64 -5.51 -30.53
CA MET A 1 -24.83 -5.12 -29.11
C MET A 1 -23.94 -6.03 -28.29
N VAL A 2 -22.91 -5.48 -27.64
CA VAL A 2 -21.95 -6.29 -26.85
C VAL A 2 -22.47 -6.34 -25.42
N GLU A 3 -22.78 -7.55 -24.96
CA GLU A 3 -23.13 -7.83 -23.57
C GLU A 3 -21.95 -7.49 -22.65
N VAL A 4 -22.11 -6.46 -21.84
CA VAL A 4 -21.19 -6.16 -20.74
C VAL A 4 -21.43 -7.20 -19.66
N LYS A 5 -20.52 -8.18 -19.55
CA LYS A 5 -20.49 -9.14 -18.44
C LYS A 5 -20.32 -8.36 -17.13
N LYS A 6 -21.41 -8.18 -16.37
CA LYS A 6 -21.38 -7.68 -14.99
C LYS A 6 -20.69 -8.74 -14.12
N LYS A 7 -19.36 -8.65 -14.01
CA LYS A 7 -18.57 -9.51 -13.11
C LYS A 7 -18.60 -8.87 -11.72
N TYR A 8 -19.41 -9.48 -10.85
CA TYR A 8 -19.48 -9.32 -9.39
C TYR A 8 -20.39 -8.22 -8.85
N GLY A 9 -21.40 -8.67 -8.10
CA GLY A 9 -22.30 -7.83 -7.30
C GLY A 9 -21.59 -7.18 -6.12
N ILE A 10 -21.95 -5.93 -5.88
CA ILE A 10 -21.29 -4.93 -5.03
C ILE A 10 -21.30 -5.26 -3.52
N ASN A 11 -21.97 -6.33 -3.07
CA ASN A 11 -22.14 -6.64 -1.64
C ASN A 11 -21.22 -7.75 -1.07
N THR A 12 -20.12 -8.12 -1.73
CA THR A 12 -19.40 -9.39 -1.39
C THR A 12 -17.91 -9.27 -1.02
N PHE A 13 -17.31 -8.09 -0.92
CA PHE A 13 -15.85 -7.95 -0.97
C PHE A 13 -15.10 -7.56 0.31
N ASN A 14 -15.73 -7.56 1.49
CA ASN A 14 -14.96 -7.52 2.74
C ASN A 14 -14.43 -8.91 3.11
N LYS A 15 -13.70 -9.54 2.18
CA LYS A 15 -13.12 -10.88 2.34
C LYS A 15 -11.63 -10.74 2.60
N ALA A 16 -11.17 -11.34 3.69
CA ALA A 16 -9.75 -11.59 3.92
C ALA A 16 -9.31 -12.75 3.03
N TYR A 17 -8.36 -12.50 2.14
CA TYR A 17 -7.77 -13.54 1.31
C TYR A 17 -6.41 -13.92 1.88
N SER A 18 -6.12 -15.22 1.96
CA SER A 18 -4.75 -15.70 2.07
C SER A 18 -4.10 -15.47 0.71
N VAL A 19 -3.03 -14.68 0.69
CA VAL A 19 -2.37 -14.24 -0.54
C VAL A 19 -1.12 -15.06 -0.76
N ASP A 20 -0.96 -15.59 -1.97
CA ASP A 20 0.37 -16.00 -2.44
C ASP A 20 1.19 -14.73 -2.69
N VAL A 21 1.99 -14.38 -1.70
CA VAL A 21 2.73 -13.09 -1.64
C VAL A 21 3.68 -12.95 -2.82
N GLU A 22 4.40 -14.02 -3.16
CA GLU A 22 5.39 -13.99 -4.23
C GLU A 22 4.71 -13.89 -5.61
N ALA A 23 3.62 -14.64 -5.83
CA ALA A 23 2.88 -14.53 -7.08
C ALA A 23 2.16 -13.18 -7.25
N THR A 24 1.71 -12.57 -6.15
CA THR A 24 0.87 -11.36 -6.19
C THR A 24 1.69 -10.07 -6.18
N TYR A 25 2.78 -10.04 -5.41
CA TYR A 25 3.59 -8.85 -5.18
C TYR A 25 5.04 -9.01 -5.64
N GLY A 26 5.47 -10.23 -5.96
CA GLY A 26 6.86 -10.51 -6.31
C GLY A 26 7.81 -10.24 -5.16
N GLN A 27 9.04 -9.88 -5.51
CA GLN A 27 10.00 -9.40 -4.54
C GLN A 27 9.55 -8.03 -3.99
N LEU A 28 9.64 -7.88 -2.67
CA LEU A 28 9.36 -6.63 -1.99
C LEU A 28 10.68 -5.99 -1.53
N THR A 29 10.78 -4.68 -1.76
CA THR A 29 11.92 -3.88 -1.35
C THR A 29 11.47 -2.93 -0.25
N TYR A 30 12.01 -3.08 0.96
CA TYR A 30 11.71 -2.23 2.10
C TYR A 30 12.15 -0.79 1.83
N LEU A 31 11.29 0.19 2.13
CA LEU A 31 11.59 1.61 2.01
C LEU A 31 11.75 2.23 3.40
N GLU A 32 10.66 2.27 4.17
CA GLU A 32 10.61 2.83 5.50
C GLU A 32 9.43 2.28 6.30
N THR A 33 9.39 2.60 7.60
CA THR A 33 8.24 2.32 8.47
C THR A 33 7.62 3.65 8.89
N ILE A 34 6.31 3.77 8.72
CA ILE A 34 5.53 4.98 8.99
C ILE A 34 4.53 4.68 10.09
N ALA A 35 4.50 5.54 11.10
CA ALA A 35 3.50 5.53 12.14
C ALA A 35 2.34 6.47 11.78
N SER A 36 1.11 5.98 11.96
CA SER A 36 -0.10 6.79 11.85
C SER A 36 -0.61 7.12 13.24
N GLU A 37 -0.61 8.41 13.58
CA GLU A 37 -1.14 8.91 14.86
C GLU A 37 -2.67 8.93 14.86
N ARG A 38 -3.26 8.75 16.05
CA ARG A 38 -4.70 8.87 16.27
C ARG A 38 -5.11 10.33 16.38
N PHE A 39 -6.21 10.65 15.74
CA PHE A 39 -6.85 11.96 15.83
C PHE A 39 -8.19 11.84 16.54
N ASN A 40 -8.49 12.83 17.38
CA ASN A 40 -9.81 13.05 17.95
C ASN A 40 -10.55 14.06 17.10
N TYR A 41 -11.79 13.73 16.75
CA TYR A 41 -12.69 14.60 15.99
C TYR A 41 -13.70 15.18 16.97
N ILE A 42 -13.69 16.50 17.13
CA ILE A 42 -14.41 17.20 18.19
C ILE A 42 -15.44 18.15 17.58
N ASP A 43 -16.68 18.04 18.03
CA ASP A 43 -17.71 19.06 17.79
C ASP A 43 -17.45 20.23 18.74
N THR A 44 -17.16 21.41 18.20
CA THR A 44 -16.78 22.58 19.01
C THR A 44 -17.98 23.24 19.68
N GLU A 45 -19.20 22.93 19.27
CA GLU A 45 -20.43 23.44 19.88
C GLU A 45 -20.80 22.63 21.13
N THR A 46 -20.72 21.30 21.05
CA THR A 46 -21.13 20.40 22.14
C THR A 46 -19.97 19.88 22.99
N GLY A 47 -18.74 19.91 22.47
CA GLY A 47 -17.56 19.31 23.08
C GLY A 47 -17.48 17.79 22.94
N ALA A 48 -18.37 17.16 22.17
CA ALA A 48 -18.38 15.71 21.96
C ALA A 48 -17.19 15.25 21.11
N ILE A 49 -16.58 14.10 21.47
CA ILE A 49 -15.41 13.51 20.81
C ILE A 49 -15.83 12.25 20.05
N TYR A 50 -15.36 12.12 18.82
CA TYR A 50 -15.63 11.01 17.91
C TYR A 50 -14.32 10.35 17.46
N ASP A 51 -14.40 9.04 17.23
CA ASP A 51 -13.25 8.20 16.85
C ASP A 51 -12.86 8.36 15.37
N ASN A 52 -13.74 8.89 14.53
CA ASN A 52 -13.48 9.17 13.12
C ASN A 52 -14.28 10.37 12.60
N GLN A 53 -13.80 10.96 11.51
CA GLN A 53 -14.43 12.11 10.85
C GLN A 53 -15.84 11.83 10.33
N ASP A 54 -16.09 10.62 9.83
CA ASP A 54 -17.38 10.25 9.23
C ASP A 54 -18.52 10.22 10.27
N GLU A 55 -18.21 9.90 11.53
CA GLU A 55 -19.16 9.97 12.64
C GLU A 55 -19.50 11.41 13.00
N LEU A 56 -18.47 12.28 13.11
CA LEU A 56 -18.66 13.70 13.35
C LEU A 56 -19.48 14.35 12.22
N ASP A 57 -19.23 13.98 10.96
CA ASP A 57 -19.92 14.55 9.80
C ASP A 57 -21.42 14.24 9.75
N LYS A 58 -21.85 13.13 10.35
CA LYS A 58 -23.27 12.76 10.41
C LYS A 58 -24.05 13.61 11.40
N VAL A 59 -23.40 14.08 12.47
CA VAL A 59 -24.04 14.83 13.56
C VAL A 59 -23.81 16.32 13.44
N GLN A 60 -22.66 16.74 12.90
CA GLN A 60 -22.26 18.13 12.70
C GLN A 60 -21.76 18.30 11.26
N PRO A 61 -22.65 18.48 10.27
CA PRO A 61 -22.24 18.61 8.86
C PRO A 61 -21.54 19.94 8.56
N ASP A 62 -21.68 20.96 9.42
CA ASP A 62 -20.95 22.22 9.28
C ASP A 62 -19.49 22.05 9.73
N LYS A 63 -18.59 22.01 8.75
CA LYS A 63 -17.14 21.86 8.95
C LYS A 63 -16.51 22.99 9.77
N ASN A 64 -17.15 24.16 9.89
CA ASN A 64 -16.64 25.26 10.71
C ASN A 64 -16.77 25.00 12.21
N LEU A 65 -17.62 24.04 12.60
CA LEU A 65 -17.85 23.65 13.99
C LEU A 65 -17.12 22.35 14.34
N GLN A 66 -16.14 21.96 13.54
CA GLN A 66 -15.35 20.77 13.75
C GLN A 66 -13.91 21.14 14.08
N LYS A 67 -13.34 20.48 15.08
CA LYS A 67 -11.92 20.56 15.42
C LYS A 67 -11.31 19.17 15.35
N VAL A 68 -10.12 19.08 14.78
CA VAL A 68 -9.32 17.84 14.77
C VAL A 68 -8.13 18.07 15.68
N GLU A 69 -7.97 17.19 16.67
CA GLU A 69 -6.83 17.21 17.59
C GLU A 69 -6.01 15.94 17.44
N ASN A 70 -4.70 16.09 17.27
CA ASN A 70 -3.78 14.97 17.28
C ASN A 70 -3.56 14.53 18.73
N THR A 71 -3.78 13.24 19.02
CA THR A 71 -3.55 12.68 20.35
C THR A 71 -2.08 12.33 20.60
N HIS A 72 -1.26 12.30 19.53
CA HIS A 72 0.11 11.77 19.51
C HIS A 72 0.23 10.30 19.90
N GLU A 73 -0.89 9.59 20.05
CA GLU A 73 -0.91 8.15 20.24
C GLU A 73 -0.78 7.47 18.88
N ILE A 74 0.15 6.52 18.74
CA ILE A 74 0.28 5.74 17.52
C ILE A 74 -0.89 4.75 17.45
N SER A 75 -1.68 4.84 16.38
CA SER A 75 -2.83 3.96 16.13
C SER A 75 -2.48 2.77 15.24
N ASN A 76 -1.60 2.98 14.26
CA ASN A 76 -1.22 1.97 13.27
C ASN A 76 0.25 2.16 12.87
N LEU A 77 0.91 1.06 12.53
CA LEU A 77 2.21 1.05 11.87
C LEU A 77 2.06 0.47 10.46
N TYR A 78 2.74 1.10 9.50
CA TYR A 78 2.79 0.66 8.12
C TYR A 78 4.23 0.54 7.67
N VAL A 79 4.56 -0.58 7.04
CA VAL A 79 5.82 -0.70 6.28
C VAL A 79 5.55 -0.31 4.84
N GLN A 80 6.30 0.65 4.33
CA GLN A 80 6.34 0.96 2.92
C GLN A 80 7.30 0.01 2.21
N ALA A 81 6.77 -0.69 1.20
CA ALA A 81 7.57 -1.57 0.37
C ALA A 81 7.24 -1.37 -1.12
N TYR A 82 8.26 -1.33 -1.95
CA TYR A 82 8.09 -1.37 -3.41
C TYR A 82 7.85 -2.81 -3.87
N SER A 83 6.81 -3.03 -4.67
CA SER A 83 6.50 -4.32 -5.28
C SER A 83 7.01 -4.39 -6.72
N GLU A 84 7.81 -5.41 -7.03
CA GLU A 84 8.27 -5.63 -8.40
C GLU A 84 7.16 -6.01 -9.37
N VAL A 85 6.09 -6.67 -8.91
CA VAL A 85 4.97 -7.07 -9.78
C VAL A 85 4.01 -5.92 -10.01
N GLN A 86 3.63 -5.19 -8.95
CA GLN A 86 2.71 -4.06 -9.06
C GLN A 86 3.36 -2.81 -9.65
N LYS A 87 4.70 -2.73 -9.61
CA LYS A 87 5.49 -1.57 -10.04
C LYS A 87 5.12 -0.29 -9.28
N ASP A 88 4.71 -0.44 -8.03
CA ASP A 88 4.26 0.65 -7.17
C ASP A 88 4.67 0.42 -5.71
N THR A 89 4.65 1.49 -4.91
CA THR A 89 4.84 1.45 -3.47
C THR A 89 3.54 1.04 -2.78
N MET A 90 3.68 0.17 -1.80
CA MET A 90 2.56 -0.36 -1.02
C MET A 90 2.75 -0.04 0.46
N ASP A 91 1.67 0.38 1.10
CA ASP A 91 1.58 0.47 2.57
C ASP A 91 1.07 -0.86 3.12
N ILE A 92 1.89 -1.50 3.96
CA ILE A 92 1.60 -2.81 4.54
C ILE A 92 1.42 -2.65 6.05
N ALA A 93 0.20 -2.82 6.53
CA ALA A 93 -0.08 -2.71 7.96
C ALA A 93 0.61 -3.84 8.74
N VAL A 94 1.30 -3.48 9.82
CA VAL A 94 2.01 -4.39 10.71
C VAL A 94 1.59 -4.15 12.18
N PRO A 95 1.83 -5.11 13.09
CA PRO A 95 1.58 -4.91 14.52
C PRO A 95 2.34 -3.70 15.09
N LEU A 96 1.78 -3.07 16.14
CA LEU A 96 2.38 -1.89 16.78
C LEU A 96 3.73 -2.17 17.47
N ASP A 97 4.01 -3.43 17.79
CA ASP A 97 5.28 -3.90 18.36
C ASP A 97 6.27 -4.38 17.28
N PHE A 98 6.02 -4.06 16.00
CA PHE A 98 6.93 -4.35 14.90
C PHE A 98 8.30 -3.66 15.11
N ASP A 99 9.36 -4.45 15.09
CA ASP A 99 10.74 -3.99 15.25
C ASP A 99 11.37 -3.69 13.88
N ASP A 100 11.32 -2.41 13.50
CA ASP A 100 11.86 -1.91 12.23
C ASP A 100 13.40 -1.73 12.25
N THR A 101 14.03 -1.76 13.42
CA THR A 101 15.48 -1.50 13.59
C THR A 101 16.37 -2.51 12.88
N LYS A 102 15.80 -3.67 12.51
CA LYS A 102 16.48 -4.75 11.80
C LYS A 102 16.56 -4.54 10.29
N PHE A 103 15.89 -3.53 9.76
CA PHE A 103 15.77 -3.28 8.33
C PHE A 103 16.48 -1.98 7.91
N LYS A 104 16.99 -1.96 6.68
CA LYS A 104 17.53 -0.77 6.02
C LYS A 104 16.76 -0.51 4.74
N MET A 105 16.68 0.76 4.34
CA MET A 105 16.12 1.13 3.05
C MET A 105 16.80 0.31 1.93
N ASN A 106 15.98 -0.21 1.02
CA ASN A 106 16.31 -1.12 -0.07
C ASN A 106 16.63 -2.57 0.32
N ASP A 107 16.42 -2.96 1.58
CA ASP A 107 16.50 -4.37 1.94
C ASP A 107 15.40 -5.17 1.23
N ILE A 108 15.78 -6.33 0.68
CA ILE A 108 14.82 -7.27 0.13
C ILE A 108 14.13 -7.99 1.29
N VAL A 109 12.80 -7.96 1.28
CA VAL A 109 11.97 -8.47 2.37
C VAL A 109 10.88 -9.40 1.87
N ARG A 110 10.40 -10.26 2.77
CA ARG A 110 9.25 -11.14 2.58
C ARG A 110 8.25 -10.90 3.70
N LEU A 111 6.96 -10.88 3.37
CA LEU A 111 5.90 -10.85 4.38
C LEU A 111 5.83 -12.19 5.11
N THR A 112 5.67 -12.17 6.42
CA THR A 112 5.60 -13.35 7.26
C THR A 112 4.34 -13.43 8.11
N GLY A 113 4.10 -14.64 8.62
CA GLY A 113 2.88 -14.97 9.34
C GLY A 113 1.63 -14.84 8.46
N LYS A 114 0.52 -14.44 9.06
CA LYS A 114 -0.75 -14.26 8.37
C LYS A 114 -0.75 -12.99 7.53
N VAL A 115 -0.67 -13.16 6.22
CA VAL A 115 -0.88 -12.07 5.25
C VAL A 115 -2.34 -12.02 4.83
N VAL A 116 -2.93 -10.83 4.94
CA VAL A 116 -4.31 -10.56 4.57
C VAL A 116 -4.36 -9.37 3.62
N ALA A 117 -4.89 -9.59 2.41
CA ALA A 117 -5.35 -8.50 1.56
C ALA A 117 -6.86 -8.31 1.75
N ARG A 118 -7.29 -7.05 1.86
CA ARG A 118 -8.70 -6.64 1.86
C ARG A 118 -8.96 -5.73 0.68
N VAL A 119 -10.15 -5.88 0.10
CA VAL A 119 -10.64 -5.04 -0.98
C VAL A 119 -11.74 -4.16 -0.42
N HIS A 120 -11.57 -2.86 -0.55
CA HIS A 120 -12.53 -1.89 -0.07
C HIS A 120 -13.29 -1.31 -1.27
N PRO A 121 -14.62 -1.45 -1.31
CA PRO A 121 -15.42 -0.84 -2.35
C PRO A 121 -15.44 0.68 -2.13
N GLN A 122 -15.24 1.43 -3.21
CA GLN A 122 -15.43 2.87 -3.24
C GLN A 122 -16.13 3.28 -4.55
N THR A 123 -16.34 4.58 -4.70
CA THR A 123 -16.84 5.14 -5.96
C THR A 123 -15.97 6.28 -6.40
N LYS A 124 -15.62 6.32 -7.68
CA LYS A 124 -14.84 7.40 -8.27
C LYS A 124 -15.70 8.19 -9.26
N ARG A 125 -15.54 9.51 -9.26
CA ARG A 125 -16.09 10.37 -10.31
C ARG A 125 -15.13 10.38 -11.49
N ILE A 126 -15.63 10.02 -12.66
CA ILE A 126 -14.88 10.12 -13.91
C ILE A 126 -15.59 11.08 -14.86
N GLU A 127 -14.80 11.76 -15.68
CA GLU A 127 -15.31 12.58 -16.76
C GLU A 127 -15.41 11.74 -18.04
N ILE A 128 -16.60 11.72 -18.64
CA ILE A 128 -16.87 10.98 -19.86
C ILE A 128 -17.24 11.96 -20.95
N SER A 129 -16.47 11.94 -22.04
CA SER A 129 -16.81 12.65 -23.27
C SER A 129 -17.94 11.93 -23.99
N THR A 130 -19.07 12.61 -24.15
CA THR A 130 -20.20 12.10 -24.91
C THR A 130 -20.00 12.31 -26.42
N PRO A 131 -20.68 11.54 -27.29
CA PRO A 131 -20.49 11.64 -28.75
C PRO A 131 -20.80 13.03 -29.34
N ASN A 132 -21.53 13.88 -28.62
CA ASN A 132 -21.83 15.25 -29.04
C ASN A 132 -20.79 16.28 -28.55
N GLY A 133 -19.64 15.82 -28.06
CA GLY A 133 -18.52 16.66 -27.63
C GLY A 133 -18.66 17.29 -26.24
N ARG A 134 -19.73 16.97 -25.49
CA ARG A 134 -19.91 17.44 -24.10
C ARG A 134 -19.31 16.45 -23.10
N THR A 135 -18.71 16.95 -22.04
CA THR A 135 -18.23 16.14 -20.92
C THR A 135 -19.33 16.01 -19.86
N ARG A 136 -19.55 14.80 -19.34
CA ARG A 136 -20.42 14.54 -18.19
C ARG A 136 -19.62 13.86 -17.09
N GLN A 137 -19.93 14.17 -15.83
CA GLN A 137 -19.38 13.42 -14.70
C GLN A 137 -20.26 12.20 -14.43
N GLU A 138 -19.64 11.04 -14.33
CA GLU A 138 -20.30 9.77 -13.99
C GLU A 138 -19.64 9.17 -12.75
N ILE A 139 -20.46 8.68 -11.82
CA ILE A 139 -19.98 7.97 -10.63
C ILE A 139 -19.89 6.50 -11.00
N VAL A 140 -18.68 5.95 -10.96
CA VAL A 140 -18.42 4.54 -11.25
C VAL A 140 -17.93 3.83 -9.99
N ALA A 141 -18.22 2.53 -9.89
CA ALA A 141 -17.63 1.69 -8.86
C ALA A 141 -16.12 1.62 -9.04
N ASP A 142 -15.40 1.73 -7.94
CA ASP A 142 -13.95 1.67 -7.87
C ASP A 142 -13.56 0.87 -6.62
N TYR A 143 -12.31 0.44 -6.53
CA TYR A 143 -11.84 -0.40 -5.42
C TYR A 143 -10.42 -0.03 -5.04
N TYR A 144 -10.14 0.02 -3.74
CA TYR A 144 -8.77 0.08 -3.25
C TYR A 144 -8.42 -1.16 -2.42
N PHE A 145 -7.14 -1.48 -2.36
CA PHE A 145 -6.64 -2.68 -1.69
C PHE A 145 -5.80 -2.25 -0.50
N THR A 146 -5.98 -2.93 0.64
CA THR A 146 -5.10 -2.79 1.80
C THR A 146 -4.47 -4.13 2.10
N VAL A 147 -3.19 -4.14 2.45
CA VAL A 147 -2.45 -5.35 2.83
C VAL A 147 -2.02 -5.23 4.29
N SER A 148 -2.14 -6.32 5.04
CA SER A 148 -1.61 -6.45 6.39
C SER A 148 -0.83 -7.76 6.53
N ALA A 149 0.25 -7.73 7.29
CA ALA A 149 1.06 -8.90 7.62
C ALA A 149 1.38 -8.91 9.12
N GLU A 150 1.66 -10.09 9.68
CA GLU A 150 2.11 -10.20 11.08
C GLU A 150 3.57 -9.79 11.26
N GLY A 151 4.35 -9.80 10.17
CA GLY A 151 5.72 -9.32 10.19
C GLY A 151 6.39 -9.36 8.82
N LEU A 152 7.67 -9.05 8.83
CA LEU A 152 8.56 -9.14 7.68
C LEU A 152 9.85 -9.86 8.06
N GLU A 153 10.46 -10.53 7.09
CA GLU A 153 11.80 -11.10 7.19
C GLU A 153 12.68 -10.56 6.07
N LYS A 154 13.93 -10.24 6.40
CA LYS A 154 14.94 -9.91 5.40
C LYS A 154 15.35 -11.17 4.65
N ILE A 155 15.27 -11.14 3.33
CA ILE A 155 15.86 -12.17 2.49
C ILE A 155 17.34 -11.84 2.37
N LEU A 156 18.18 -12.58 3.09
CA LEU A 156 19.61 -12.57 2.81
C LEU A 156 19.77 -13.19 1.42
N ALA A 157 20.17 -12.38 0.44
CA ALA A 157 20.62 -12.93 -0.81
C ALA A 157 21.76 -13.90 -0.48
N ASP A 158 21.58 -15.18 -0.78
CA ASP A 158 22.70 -16.10 -0.92
C ASP A 158 23.69 -15.37 -1.82
N SER A 159 24.85 -15.04 -1.25
CA SER A 159 25.94 -14.42 -1.99
C SER A 159 26.36 -15.42 -3.06
N LYS A 160 25.71 -15.41 -4.22
CA LYS A 160 26.37 -15.87 -5.44
C LYS A 160 27.66 -15.07 -5.48
N PRO A 161 28.84 -15.71 -5.46
CA PRO A 161 30.08 -14.96 -5.56
C PRO A 161 29.95 -14.11 -6.80
N MET A 162 30.09 -12.78 -6.63
CA MET A 162 30.29 -11.87 -7.75
C MET A 162 31.30 -12.55 -8.65
N GLN A 163 30.83 -12.92 -9.84
CA GLN A 163 31.68 -13.45 -10.88
C GLN A 163 32.75 -12.38 -11.07
N SER A 164 33.97 -12.70 -10.62
CA SER A 164 35.12 -11.83 -10.72
C SER A 164 35.17 -11.27 -12.13
N GLU A 165 35.38 -9.96 -12.24
CA GLU A 165 35.66 -9.28 -13.50
C GLU A 165 36.60 -10.17 -14.35
N PRO A 166 36.35 -10.33 -15.66
CA PRO A 166 37.25 -11.10 -16.49
C PRO A 166 38.62 -10.42 -16.42
N GLN A 167 39.57 -11.07 -15.73
CA GLN A 167 40.97 -10.69 -15.74
C GLN A 167 41.40 -10.47 -17.20
N PRO A 168 41.98 -9.32 -17.55
CA PRO A 168 42.50 -9.14 -18.88
C PRO A 168 43.60 -10.19 -19.11
N LYS A 169 43.37 -11.05 -20.11
CA LYS A 169 44.36 -12.01 -20.61
C LYS A 169 45.71 -11.31 -20.76
N PRO A 170 46.82 -11.87 -20.26
CA PRO A 170 48.14 -11.36 -20.62
C PRO A 170 48.30 -11.52 -22.14
N LYS A 171 48.64 -10.42 -22.82
CA LYS A 171 49.08 -10.43 -24.21
C LYS A 171 50.38 -11.24 -24.29
N GLU A 172 50.29 -12.48 -24.76
CA GLU A 172 51.44 -13.14 -25.35
C GLU A 172 51.72 -12.54 -26.73
N GLU A 173 52.99 -12.13 -26.85
CA GLU A 173 53.82 -12.27 -28.04
C GLU A 173 53.54 -11.34 -29.23
N ASN A 174 54.43 -10.36 -29.38
CA ASN A 174 54.86 -9.93 -30.70
C ASN A 174 56.38 -10.10 -30.78
N GLN A 175 56.82 -11.36 -30.90
CA GLN A 175 58.03 -11.66 -31.65
C GLN A 175 57.63 -11.75 -33.13
N LYS A 176 58.19 -10.88 -33.97
CA LYS A 176 58.62 -11.28 -35.30
C LYS A 176 59.47 -10.21 -36.00
N LYS A 177 60.67 -10.70 -36.36
CA LYS A 177 61.54 -10.32 -37.48
C LYS A 177 62.37 -9.06 -37.37
#